data_AF-A0A0A6ZWJ0-F1
#
_entry.id   AF-A0A0A6ZWJ0-F1
#
_cell.length_a   1.000
_cell.length_b   1.000
_cell.length_c   1.000
_cell.angle_alpha   90.00
_cell.angle_beta   90.00
_cell.angle_gamma   90.00
#
_symmetry.space_group_name_H-M   'P 1'
#
loop_
_entity.id
_entity.type
_entity.pdbx_description
1 polymer ?
#
loop_
_entity_poly.entity_id
_entity_poly.type
_entity_poly.pdbx_seq_one_letter_code
_entity_poly.pdbx_strand_id
1 'polypeptide(L)'
;MFFSSLTLMRPVSRALKSQTCRELLDQQNYDSLSKQEISVMRYILDGKDNNDIAEKMFISNKTVSTYKSRLMEKLECKSLMDLYTFAQRNKIG
;
A
#
# COMPACT_ATOMS: atom_id res chain seq x y z
N MET A 1 -24.03 -27.88 -14.89
CA MET A 1 -23.08 -28.50 -13.96
C MET A 1 -21.69 -28.40 -14.57
N PHE A 2 -20.74 -27.95 -13.74
CA PHE A 2 -19.30 -28.06 -13.88
C PHE A 2 -18.52 -27.11 -14.83
N PHE A 3 -17.77 -26.24 -14.14
CA PHE A 3 -16.51 -25.58 -14.47
C PHE A 3 -16.46 -24.68 -15.71
N SER A 4 -16.31 -23.37 -15.50
CA SER A 4 -15.11 -22.64 -15.92
C SER A 4 -15.30 -21.14 -15.73
N SER A 5 -14.68 -20.60 -14.70
CA SER A 5 -13.99 -19.32 -14.85
C SER A 5 -12.77 -19.40 -13.96
N LEU A 6 -11.83 -20.23 -14.45
CA LEU A 6 -10.42 -20.19 -14.10
C LEU A 6 -10.04 -18.73 -13.88
N THR A 7 -9.57 -18.40 -12.67
CA THR A 7 -8.84 -17.18 -12.40
C THR A 7 -7.80 -17.08 -13.50
N LEU A 8 -8.05 -16.19 -14.47
CA LEU A 8 -7.12 -15.93 -15.55
C LEU A 8 -5.92 -15.25 -14.89
N MET A 9 -4.99 -16.08 -14.42
CA MET A 9 -3.56 -15.90 -14.64
C MET A 9 -3.44 -15.35 -16.06
N ARG A 10 -3.29 -14.04 -16.15
CA ARG A 10 -2.96 -13.39 -17.41
C ARG A 10 -1.67 -14.04 -17.90
N PRO A 11 -1.61 -14.53 -19.14
CA PRO A 11 -0.39 -15.11 -19.66
C PRO A 11 0.70 -14.03 -19.61
N VAL A 12 1.78 -14.32 -18.91
CA VAL A 12 3.00 -13.50 -18.89
C VAL A 12 3.72 -13.76 -20.21
N SER A 13 3.15 -13.23 -21.29
CA SER A 13 3.71 -13.31 -22.63
C SER A 13 4.88 -12.33 -22.75
N ARG A 14 6.08 -12.85 -22.45
CA ARG A 14 7.23 -12.83 -23.36
C ARG A 14 7.48 -11.48 -24.07
N ALA A 15 8.06 -10.48 -23.39
CA ALA A 15 9.07 -9.51 -23.91
C ALA A 15 9.32 -8.21 -23.08
N LEU A 16 9.36 -8.19 -21.73
CA LEU A 16 9.83 -7.00 -20.96
C LEU A 16 10.61 -7.42 -19.71
N LYS A 17 11.94 -7.33 -19.72
CA LYS A 17 12.87 -7.95 -18.73
C LYS A 17 13.43 -6.99 -17.66
N SER A 18 13.06 -5.72 -17.62
CA SER A 18 13.66 -4.72 -16.70
C SER A 18 12.67 -3.91 -15.86
N GLN A 19 11.39 -3.86 -16.23
CA GLN A 19 10.36 -3.09 -15.51
C GLN A 19 9.77 -3.84 -14.31
N THR A 20 9.92 -5.17 -14.25
CA THR A 20 9.19 -6.04 -13.32
C THR A 20 9.75 -6.07 -11.90
N CYS A 21 11.07 -5.88 -11.71
CA CYS A 21 11.67 -6.04 -10.38
C CYS A 21 11.17 -4.98 -9.39
N ARG A 22 10.95 -3.74 -9.83
CA ARG A 22 10.47 -2.67 -8.94
C ARG A 22 9.01 -2.86 -8.54
N GLU A 23 8.15 -3.26 -9.47
CA GLU A 23 6.75 -3.58 -9.17
C GLU A 23 6.63 -4.78 -8.22
N LEU A 24 7.45 -5.82 -8.40
CA LEU A 24 7.48 -6.96 -7.48
C LEU A 24 7.95 -6.58 -6.08
N LEU A 25 8.96 -5.71 -5.96
CA LEU A 25 9.42 -5.19 -4.66
C LEU A 25 8.36 -4.34 -3.99
N ASP A 26 7.67 -3.47 -4.74
CA ASP A 26 6.58 -2.67 -4.20
C ASP A 26 5.43 -3.54 -3.68
N GLN A 27 5.08 -4.62 -4.40
CA GLN A 27 4.09 -5.60 -3.95
C GLN A 27 4.57 -6.32 -2.68
N GLN A 28 5.82 -6.77 -2.62
CA GLN A 28 6.37 -7.39 -1.40
C GLN A 28 6.37 -6.45 -0.20
N ASN A 29 6.74 -5.19 -0.40
CA ASN A 29 6.72 -4.18 0.65
C ASN A 29 5.28 -3.90 1.11
N TYR A 30 4.33 -3.85 0.18
CA TYR A 30 2.91 -3.71 0.51
C TYR A 30 2.35 -4.91 1.28
N ASP A 31 2.70 -6.14 0.88
CA ASP A 31 2.29 -7.37 1.56
C ASP A 31 2.89 -7.52 2.97
N SER A 32 4.03 -6.85 3.23
CA SER A 32 4.67 -6.80 4.55
C SER A 32 3.96 -5.87 5.56
N LEU A 33 3.00 -5.08 5.08
CA LEU A 33 2.26 -4.13 5.91
C LEU A 33 1.26 -4.83 6.83
N SER A 34 1.17 -4.35 8.06
CA SER A 34 0.09 -4.73 8.97
C SER A 34 -1.23 -4.13 8.51
N LYS A 35 -2.35 -4.76 8.88
CA LYS A 35 -3.70 -4.23 8.69
C LYS A 35 -3.85 -2.79 9.22
N GLN A 36 -3.19 -2.47 10.34
CA GLN A 36 -3.23 -1.11 10.90
C GLN A 36 -2.46 -0.11 10.03
N GLU A 37 -1.30 -0.51 9.49
CA GLU A 37 -0.48 0.33 8.61
C GLU A 37 -1.21 0.60 7.28
N ILE A 38 -1.86 -0.43 6.71
CA ILE A 38 -2.71 -0.28 5.51
C ILE A 38 -3.88 0.68 5.77
N SER A 39 -4.53 0.57 6.94
CA SER A 39 -5.63 1.45 7.30
C SER A 39 -5.19 2.91 7.42
N VAL A 40 -4.06 3.16 8.10
CA VAL A 40 -3.47 4.49 8.21
C VAL A 40 -3.07 5.02 6.83
N MET A 41 -2.47 4.18 5.99
CA MET A 41 -2.09 4.55 4.63
C MET A 41 -3.30 5.03 3.82
N ARG A 42 -4.40 4.27 3.83
CA ARG A 42 -5.65 4.64 3.13
C ARG A 42 -6.16 6.01 3.56
N TYR A 43 -6.26 6.25 4.87
CA TYR A 43 -6.73 7.55 5.34
C TYR A 43 -5.78 8.70 4.98
N ILE A 44 -4.46 8.46 4.98
CA ILE A 44 -3.50 9.46 4.51
C ILE A 44 -3.73 9.78 3.03
N LEU A 45 -3.96 8.75 2.19
CA LEU A 45 -4.25 8.92 0.76
C LEU A 45 -5.59 9.62 0.50
N ASP A 46 -6.56 9.46 1.41
CA ASP A 46 -7.82 10.20 1.42
C ASP A 46 -7.68 11.66 1.90
N GLY A 47 -6.45 12.09 2.23
CA GLY A 47 -6.17 13.45 2.71
C GLY A 47 -6.58 13.71 4.16
N LYS A 48 -6.73 12.67 4.98
CA LYS A 48 -7.03 12.82 6.41
C LYS A 48 -5.79 13.19 7.21
N ASP A 49 -5.98 14.04 8.22
CA ASP A 49 -4.94 14.39 9.16
C ASP A 49 -4.81 13.32 10.27
N ASN A 50 -3.79 13.46 11.13
CA ASN A 50 -3.56 12.47 12.19
C ASN A 50 -4.69 12.44 13.24
N ASN A 51 -5.41 13.55 13.43
CA ASN A 51 -6.49 13.65 14.42
C ASN A 51 -7.73 12.89 13.92
N ASP A 52 -8.12 13.13 12.67
CA ASP A 52 -9.21 12.43 11.98
C ASP A 52 -8.97 10.92 11.96
N ILE A 53 -7.72 10.51 11.68
CA ILE A 53 -7.33 9.09 11.65
C ILE A 53 -7.44 8.48 13.05
N ALA A 54 -6.98 9.19 14.07
CA ALA A 54 -7.05 8.76 15.46
C ALA A 54 -8.51 8.55 15.90
N GLU A 55 -9.40 9.47 15.56
CA GLU A 55 -10.83 9.37 15.82
C GLU A 55 -11.46 8.17 15.07
N LYS A 56 -11.21 8.05 13.76
CA LYS A 56 -11.78 6.96 12.95
C LYS A 56 -11.31 5.57 13.35
N MET A 57 -10.06 5.45 13.82
CA MET A 57 -9.48 4.18 14.25
C MET A 57 -9.64 3.92 15.75
N PHE A 58 -10.22 4.86 16.51
CA PHE A 58 -10.35 4.82 17.97
C PHE A 58 -9.01 4.57 18.69
N ILE A 59 -7.95 5.25 18.26
CA ILE A 59 -6.59 5.16 18.82
C ILE A 59 -6.01 6.55 19.10
N SER A 60 -4.89 6.63 19.82
CA SER A 60 -4.23 7.91 20.07
C SER A 60 -3.48 8.43 18.84
N ASN A 61 -3.35 9.76 18.71
CA ASN A 61 -2.50 10.39 17.70
C ASN A 61 -1.05 9.87 17.72
N LYS A 62 -0.52 9.57 18.91
CA LYS A 62 0.81 8.99 19.08
C LYS A 62 0.90 7.60 18.43
N THR A 63 -0.17 6.81 18.55
CA THR A 63 -0.30 5.50 17.90
C THR A 63 -0.38 5.66 16.38
N VAL A 64 -1.15 6.61 15.87
CA VAL A 64 -1.20 6.95 14.43
C VAL A 64 0.19 7.33 13.90
N SER A 65 0.90 8.22 14.60
CA SER A 65 2.27 8.62 14.24
C SER A 65 3.22 7.42 14.22
N THR A 66 3.07 6.49 15.16
CA THR A 66 3.87 5.26 15.21
C THR A 66 3.61 4.36 13.99
N TYR A 67 2.34 4.13 13.65
CA TYR A 67 1.98 3.37 12.45
C TYR A 67 2.44 4.06 11.17
N LYS A 68 2.33 5.39 11.09
CA LYS A 68 2.83 6.18 9.97
C LYS A 68 4.33 6.04 9.80
N SER A 69 5.12 6.14 10.87
CA SER A 69 6.58 5.96 10.80
C SER A 69 6.96 4.56 10.31
N ARG A 70 6.32 3.50 10.85
CA ARG A 70 6.58 2.12 10.43
C ARG A 70 6.16 1.84 8.99
N LEU A 71 5.01 2.37 8.57
CA LEU A 71 4.55 2.32 7.18
C LEU A 71 5.59 2.94 6.24
N MET A 72 6.07 4.14 6.55
CA MET A 72 7.05 4.86 5.72
C MET A 72 8.40 4.12 5.66
N GLU A 73 8.83 3.53 6.77
CA GLU A 73 10.04 2.70 6.84
C GLU A 73 9.92 1.45 5.96
N LYS A 74 8.82 0.70 6.07
CA LYS A 74 8.58 -0.52 5.28
C LYS A 74 8.45 -0.25 3.78
N LEU A 75 7.86 0.88 3.40
CA LEU A 75 7.72 1.28 2.00
C LEU A 75 8.94 2.05 1.46
N GLU A 76 9.98 2.24 2.29
CA GLU A 76 11.17 3.05 1.99
C GLU A 76 10.84 4.47 1.50
N CYS A 77 9.71 5.02 1.96
CA CYS A 77 9.23 6.34 1.58
C CYS A 77 9.79 7.40 2.54
N LYS A 78 10.36 8.48 2.00
CA LYS A 78 10.93 9.57 2.83
C LYS A 78 9.95 10.73 3.00
N SER A 79 9.03 10.89 2.05
CA SER A 79 8.02 11.94 2.05
C SER A 79 6.61 11.38 1.82
N LEU A 80 5.60 12.12 2.27
CA LEU A 80 4.20 11.84 1.92
C LEU A 80 4.01 11.81 0.40
N MET A 81 4.74 12.64 -0.35
CA MET A 81 4.68 12.62 -1.83
C MET A 81 5.21 11.30 -2.42
N ASP A 82 6.21 10.68 -1.78
CA ASP A 82 6.69 9.35 -2.20
C ASP A 82 5.62 8.30 -1.97
N LEU A 83 4.88 8.39 -0.86
CA LEU A 83 3.77 7.51 -0.55
C LEU A 83 2.62 7.67 -1.56
N TYR A 84 2.28 8.90 -1.96
CA TYR A 84 1.30 9.15 -3.03
C TYR A 84 1.77 8.57 -4.36
N THR A 85 3.05 8.77 -4.71
CA THR A 85 3.63 8.22 -5.94
C THR A 85 3.62 6.69 -5.94
N PHE A 86 3.93 6.08 -4.79
CA PHE A 86 3.84 4.64 -4.58
C PHE A 86 2.41 4.13 -4.77
N ALA A 87 1.43 4.81 -4.18
CA ALA A 87 0.02 4.47 -4.29
C ALA A 87 -0.49 4.56 -5.73
N GLN A 88 -0.14 5.64 -6.46
CA GLN A 88 -0.48 5.82 -7.86
C GLN A 88 0.12 4.74 -8.76
N ARG A 89 1.40 4.40 -8.55
CA ARG A 89 2.10 3.36 -9.32
C ARG A 89 1.48 1.98 -9.12
N ASN A 90 1.11 1.66 -7.89
CA ASN A 90 0.53 0.36 -7.53
C ASN A 90 -1.00 0.32 -7.67
N LYS A 91 -1.63 1.42 -8.12
CA LYS A 91 -3.09 1.57 -8.23
C LYS A 91 -3.81 1.29 -6.91
N ILE A 92 -3.20 1.72 -5.81
CA ILE A 92 -3.75 1.62 -4.47
C ILE A 92 -4.48 2.93 -4.18
N GLY A 93 -5.81 2.84 -4.11
CA GLY A 93 -6.75 3.91 -3.80
C GLY A 93 -8.06 3.29 -3.39
#